data_AF-A0A4Y2IWE5-F1
#
_entry.id   AF-A0A4Y2IWE5-F1
#
_cell.length_a   1.000
_cell.length_b   1.000
_cell.length_c   1.000
_cell.angle_alpha   90.00
_cell.angle_beta   90.00
_cell.angle_gamma   90.00
#
_symmetry.space_group_name_H-M   'P 1'
#
loop_
_entity.id
_entity.type
_entity.pdbx_description
1 polymer ?
#
loop_
_entity_poly.entity_id
_entity_poly.type
_entity_poly.pdbx_seq_one_letter_code
_entity_poly.pdbx_strand_id
1 'polypeptide(L)'
;MFRNFHRLLQAVKPKIDCEKKFIEIRFLMKCIELNLWKSTLSDEKLYVKILEELQEMLSVEEKDLSSSEKEMVSLKNLRKQEKEKWMNLYHDLIKIIGRNHKHKGYFKQIFKKKIYPNEEKRLQIRHSSSESSESEQNIDSDDDNQSVDLSVIDEELLKRVMQLRLKRQEVEQKMKEYKRKIHSVSVKQNAVKRKIQKIIDAMNEAYEKLNVILVSRKFWWYYVN
;
A
#
# COMPACT_ATOMS: atom_id res chain seq x y z
N MET A 1 -40.65 -14.56 -86.73
CA MET A 1 -39.88 -13.51 -86.03
C MET A 1 -40.00 -13.57 -84.49
N PHE A 2 -41.21 -13.68 -83.91
CA PHE A 2 -41.42 -13.70 -82.45
C PHE A 2 -40.79 -14.87 -81.66
N ARG A 3 -40.70 -16.08 -82.24
CA ARG A 3 -40.09 -17.25 -81.57
C ARG A 3 -38.58 -17.10 -81.30
N ASN A 4 -37.86 -16.39 -82.17
CA ASN A 4 -36.41 -16.16 -82.00
C ASN A 4 -36.15 -15.08 -80.95
N PHE A 5 -36.97 -14.02 -80.90
CA PHE A 5 -36.90 -12.99 -79.86
C PHE A 5 -37.25 -13.55 -78.47
N HIS A 6 -38.25 -14.43 -78.37
CA HIS A 6 -38.62 -15.07 -77.10
C HIS A 6 -37.53 -16.02 -76.59
N ARG A 7 -36.86 -16.79 -77.46
CA ARG A 7 -35.70 -17.61 -77.08
C ARG A 7 -34.50 -16.76 -76.64
N LEU A 8 -34.25 -15.64 -77.32
CA LEU A 8 -33.21 -14.69 -76.92
C LEU A 8 -33.52 -14.06 -75.55
N LEU A 9 -34.78 -13.66 -75.32
CA LEU A 9 -35.24 -13.20 -74.01
C LEU A 9 -35.13 -14.29 -72.94
N GLN A 10 -35.45 -15.55 -73.24
CA GLN A 10 -35.28 -16.65 -72.29
C GLN A 10 -33.82 -17.02 -72.01
N ALA A 11 -32.88 -16.72 -72.91
CA ALA A 11 -31.44 -16.90 -72.68
C ALA A 11 -30.79 -15.70 -71.97
N VAL A 12 -31.34 -14.49 -72.15
CA VAL A 12 -30.87 -13.24 -71.54
C VAL A 12 -31.48 -13.02 -70.15
N LYS A 13 -32.75 -13.42 -69.93
CA LYS A 13 -33.45 -13.28 -68.65
C LYS A 13 -32.71 -13.99 -67.49
N PRO A 14 -32.16 -15.21 -67.63
CA PRO A 14 -31.33 -15.84 -66.61
C PRO A 14 -30.03 -15.07 -66.36
N LYS A 15 -29.39 -14.50 -67.40
CA LYS A 15 -28.17 -13.70 -67.23
C LYS A 15 -28.45 -12.39 -66.47
N ILE A 16 -29.53 -11.69 -66.79
CA ILE A 16 -29.98 -10.49 -66.08
C ILE A 16 -30.42 -10.84 -64.65
N ASP A 17 -31.11 -11.96 -64.44
CA ASP A 17 -31.48 -12.43 -63.11
C ASP A 17 -30.25 -12.85 -62.29
N CYS A 18 -29.22 -13.43 -62.92
CA CYS A 18 -27.94 -13.72 -62.29
C CYS A 18 -27.18 -12.45 -61.91
N GLU A 19 -27.13 -11.44 -62.79
CA GLU A 19 -26.51 -10.15 -62.50
C GLU A 19 -27.22 -9.40 -61.36
N LYS A 20 -28.56 -9.39 -61.35
CA LYS A 20 -29.34 -8.81 -60.24
C LYS A 20 -29.09 -9.53 -58.92
N LYS A 21 -29.12 -10.88 -58.92
CA LYS A 21 -28.77 -11.68 -57.74
C LYS A 21 -27.33 -11.45 -57.29
N PHE A 22 -26.40 -11.26 -58.22
CA PHE A 22 -25.00 -10.96 -57.90
C PHE A 22 -24.83 -9.58 -57.27
N ILE A 23 -25.57 -8.56 -57.75
CA ILE A 23 -25.62 -7.22 -57.16
C ILE A 23 -26.24 -7.28 -55.75
N GLU A 24 -27.33 -8.03 -55.57
CA GLU A 24 -27.95 -8.26 -54.25
C GLU A 24 -26.99 -8.95 -53.28
N ILE A 25 -26.30 -10.01 -53.71
CA ILE A 25 -25.27 -10.69 -52.89
C ILE A 25 -24.15 -9.72 -52.51
N ARG A 26 -23.65 -8.92 -53.46
CA ARG A 26 -22.59 -7.95 -53.21
C ARG A 26 -23.04 -6.84 -52.25
N PHE A 27 -24.28 -6.39 -52.36
CA PHE A 27 -24.88 -5.43 -51.44
C PHE A 27 -25.01 -6.01 -50.03
N LEU A 28 -25.52 -7.25 -49.91
CA LEU A 28 -25.65 -7.95 -48.64
C LEU A 28 -24.28 -8.17 -47.97
N MET A 29 -23.25 -8.56 -48.72
CA MET A 29 -21.88 -8.67 -48.22
C MET A 29 -21.38 -7.34 -47.64
N LYS A 30 -21.61 -6.22 -48.35
CA LYS A 30 -21.21 -4.89 -47.90
C LYS A 30 -21.98 -4.42 -46.65
N CYS A 31 -23.25 -4.79 -46.51
CA CYS A 31 -24.02 -4.53 -45.29
C CYS A 31 -23.50 -5.36 -44.10
N ILE A 32 -23.12 -6.61 -44.32
CA ILE A 32 -22.50 -7.46 -43.29
C ILE A 32 -21.18 -6.85 -42.84
N GLU A 33 -20.32 -6.42 -43.77
CA GLU A 33 -19.07 -5.73 -43.48
C GLU A 33 -19.32 -4.46 -42.64
N LEU A 34 -20.21 -3.57 -43.07
CA LEU A 34 -20.50 -2.33 -42.33
C LEU A 34 -21.04 -2.59 -40.92
N ASN A 35 -21.85 -3.65 -40.73
CA ASN A 35 -22.32 -4.05 -39.40
C ASN A 35 -21.18 -4.58 -38.52
N LEU A 36 -20.24 -5.35 -39.07
CA LEU A 36 -19.03 -5.80 -38.36
C LEU A 36 -18.16 -4.60 -37.94
N TRP A 37 -17.94 -3.64 -38.85
CA TRP A 37 -17.22 -2.39 -38.54
C TRP A 37 -17.90 -1.59 -37.43
N LYS A 38 -19.23 -1.46 -37.49
CA LYS A 38 -20.01 -0.76 -36.46
C LYS A 38 -19.89 -1.43 -35.09
N SER A 39 -19.98 -2.76 -35.03
CA SER A 39 -19.82 -3.51 -33.77
C SER A 39 -18.42 -3.33 -33.19
N THR A 40 -17.39 -3.51 -34.03
CA THR A 40 -15.97 -3.38 -33.64
C THR A 40 -15.66 -2.00 -33.08
N LEU A 41 -16.17 -0.93 -33.70
CA LEU A 41 -16.01 0.44 -33.22
C LEU A 41 -16.75 0.71 -31.90
N SER A 42 -17.89 0.05 -31.69
CA SER A 42 -18.64 0.15 -30.43
C SER A 42 -17.86 -0.49 -29.28
N ASP A 43 -17.30 -1.68 -29.52
CA ASP A 43 -16.51 -2.41 -28.53
C ASP A 43 -15.19 -1.67 -28.22
N GLU A 44 -14.53 -1.10 -29.23
CA GLU A 44 -13.34 -0.25 -29.05
C GLU A 44 -13.64 0.95 -28.14
N LYS A 45 -14.74 1.68 -28.41
CA LYS A 45 -15.17 2.81 -27.57
C LYS A 45 -15.47 2.40 -26.13
N LEU A 46 -16.08 1.23 -25.94
CA LEU A 46 -16.38 0.71 -24.61
C LEU A 46 -15.09 0.50 -23.81
N TYR A 47 -14.11 -0.22 -24.38
CA TYR A 47 -12.86 -0.51 -23.67
C TYR A 47 -11.97 0.71 -23.46
N VAL A 48 -11.99 1.68 -24.39
CA VAL A 48 -11.31 2.98 -24.17
C VAL A 48 -11.89 3.69 -22.95
N LYS A 49 -13.22 3.75 -22.82
CA LYS A 49 -13.87 4.37 -21.66
C LYS A 49 -13.55 3.64 -20.35
N ILE A 50 -13.54 2.31 -20.37
CA ILE A 50 -13.16 1.49 -19.20
C ILE A 50 -11.71 1.82 -18.78
N LEU A 51 -10.79 1.94 -19.74
CA LEU A 51 -9.39 2.29 -19.46
C LEU A 51 -9.26 3.70 -18.88
N GLU A 52 -10.03 4.69 -19.37
CA GLU A 52 -10.06 6.04 -18.81
C GLU A 52 -10.53 6.04 -17.34
N GLU A 53 -11.61 5.32 -17.03
CA GLU A 53 -12.12 5.19 -15.66
C GLU A 53 -11.11 4.48 -14.74
N LEU A 54 -10.45 3.42 -15.21
CA LEU A 54 -9.40 2.73 -14.47
C LEU A 54 -8.17 3.63 -14.23
N GLN A 55 -7.78 4.44 -15.21
CA GLN A 55 -6.67 5.38 -15.09
C GLN A 55 -6.96 6.47 -14.03
N GLU A 56 -8.20 6.95 -13.97
CA GLU A 56 -8.61 7.91 -12.94
C GLU A 56 -8.53 7.27 -11.54
N MET A 57 -9.10 6.06 -11.38
CA MET A 57 -9.02 5.32 -10.12
C MET A 57 -7.57 5.04 -9.68
N LEU A 58 -6.69 4.67 -10.62
CA LEU A 58 -5.26 4.47 -10.35
C LEU A 58 -4.62 5.74 -9.81
N SER A 59 -4.89 6.89 -10.44
CA SER A 59 -4.31 8.17 -10.05
C SER A 59 -4.70 8.61 -8.63
N VAL A 60 -5.91 8.24 -8.17
CA VAL A 60 -6.38 8.51 -6.81
C VAL A 60 -5.62 7.66 -5.81
N GLU A 61 -5.54 6.34 -6.05
CA GLU A 61 -4.85 5.42 -5.13
C GLU A 61 -3.32 5.70 -5.09
N GLU A 62 -2.70 6.14 -6.19
CA GLU A 62 -1.29 6.57 -6.21
C GLU A 62 -1.03 7.83 -5.35
N LYS A 63 -1.96 8.80 -5.36
CA LYS A 63 -1.88 9.98 -4.48
C LYS A 63 -2.01 9.58 -3.00
N ASP A 64 -2.91 8.65 -2.69
CA ASP A 64 -3.08 8.11 -1.35
C ASP A 64 -1.84 7.34 -0.88
N LEU A 65 -1.20 6.58 -1.77
CA LEU A 65 0.06 5.90 -1.48
C LEU A 65 1.18 6.92 -1.18
N SER A 66 1.32 7.94 -2.02
CA SER A 66 2.34 8.98 -1.87
C SER A 66 2.19 9.75 -0.56
N SER A 67 0.96 10.11 -0.18
CA SER A 67 0.70 10.80 1.09
C SER A 67 1.04 9.92 2.30
N SER A 68 0.69 8.63 2.25
CA SER A 68 1.01 7.65 3.29
C SER A 68 2.52 7.42 3.42
N GLU A 69 3.27 7.43 2.31
CA GLU A 69 4.74 7.33 2.32
C GLU A 69 5.40 8.53 3.00
N LYS A 70 4.92 9.74 2.75
CA LYS A 70 5.38 10.94 3.45
C LYS A 70 5.11 10.88 4.95
N GLU A 71 3.91 10.44 5.35
CA GLU A 71 3.55 10.24 6.76
C GLU A 71 4.49 9.21 7.42
N MET A 72 4.73 8.08 6.76
CA MET A 72 5.63 7.03 7.24
C MET A 72 7.05 7.54 7.51
N VAL A 73 7.62 8.31 6.57
CA VAL A 73 8.96 8.90 6.72
C VAL A 73 8.98 9.87 7.90
N SER A 74 7.97 10.74 8.01
CA SER A 74 7.84 11.68 9.14
C SER A 74 7.81 10.96 10.49
N LEU A 75 6.98 9.91 10.63
CA LEU A 75 6.87 9.13 11.87
C LEU A 75 8.18 8.41 12.22
N LYS A 76 8.91 7.88 11.22
CA LYS A 76 10.22 7.26 11.44
C LYS A 76 11.24 8.28 11.93
N ASN A 77 11.24 9.50 11.38
CA ASN A 77 12.11 10.58 11.82
C ASN A 77 11.78 11.02 13.25
N LEU A 78 10.51 11.21 13.59
CA LEU A 78 10.07 11.53 14.96
C LEU A 78 10.50 10.45 15.94
N ARG A 79 10.34 9.16 15.58
CA ARG A 79 10.80 8.05 16.43
C ARG A 79 12.32 8.06 16.62
N LYS A 80 13.10 8.40 15.59
CA LYS A 80 14.56 8.54 15.68
C LYS A 80 14.94 9.68 16.64
N GLN A 81 14.29 10.83 16.54
CA GLN A 81 14.50 11.96 17.45
C GLN A 81 14.17 11.61 18.91
N GLU A 82 13.07 10.89 19.15
CA GLU A 82 12.76 10.43 20.52
C GLU A 82 13.79 9.41 21.04
N LYS A 83 14.33 8.53 20.18
CA LYS A 83 15.41 7.62 20.55
C LYS A 83 16.68 8.38 20.94
N GLU A 84 17.03 9.45 20.22
CA GLU A 84 18.15 10.33 20.57
C GLU A 84 17.91 11.03 21.92
N LYS A 85 16.69 11.53 22.18
CA LYS A 85 16.33 12.08 23.49
C LYS A 85 16.49 11.05 24.62
N TRP A 86 16.06 9.81 24.39
CA TRP A 86 16.23 8.74 25.38
C TRP A 86 17.71 8.49 25.70
N MET A 87 18.57 8.45 24.68
CA MET A 87 20.02 8.32 24.87
C MET A 87 20.58 9.51 25.65
N ASN A 88 20.17 10.73 25.34
CA ASN A 88 20.62 11.94 26.05
C ASN A 88 20.22 11.90 27.54
N LEU A 89 19.00 11.47 27.87
CA LEU A 89 18.56 11.30 29.26
C LEU A 89 19.44 10.31 30.04
N TYR A 90 19.90 9.24 29.39
CA TYR A 90 20.85 8.31 30.01
C TYR A 90 22.22 8.95 30.23
N HIS A 91 22.72 9.75 29.30
CA HIS A 91 23.97 10.48 29.49
C HIS A 91 23.85 11.51 30.63
N ASP A 92 22.73 12.22 30.71
CA ASP A 92 22.46 13.18 31.78
C ASP A 92 22.38 12.50 33.15
N LEU A 93 21.79 11.30 33.23
CA LEU A 93 21.82 10.48 34.44
C LEU A 93 23.26 10.22 34.91
N ILE A 94 24.14 9.78 33.99
CA ILE A 94 25.54 9.49 34.32
C ILE A 94 26.29 10.75 34.76
N LYS A 95 26.00 11.91 34.15
CA LYS A 95 26.57 13.21 34.55
C LYS A 95 26.12 13.62 35.95
N ILE A 96 24.82 13.48 36.25
CA ILE A 96 24.22 13.87 37.53
C ILE A 96 24.74 13.01 38.68
N ILE A 97 24.79 11.68 38.48
CA ILE A 97 25.30 10.77 39.51
C ILE A 97 26.81 10.94 39.69
N GLY A 98 27.55 11.14 38.59
CA GLY A 98 29.01 11.08 38.59
C GLY A 98 29.53 9.66 38.38
N ARG A 99 30.67 9.53 37.69
CA ARG A 99 31.19 8.23 37.26
C ARG A 99 31.56 7.28 38.40
N ASN A 100 31.99 7.83 39.54
CA ASN A 100 32.55 7.09 40.69
C ASN A 100 31.66 7.19 41.95
N HIS A 101 30.37 7.49 41.79
CA HIS A 101 29.47 7.66 42.94
C HIS A 101 29.19 6.33 43.65
N LYS A 102 29.27 6.33 44.99
CA LYS A 102 29.07 5.13 45.84
C LYS A 102 27.74 4.42 45.57
N HIS A 103 26.68 5.18 45.29
CA HIS A 103 25.32 4.65 45.05
C HIS A 103 24.91 4.62 43.57
N LYS A 104 25.88 4.59 42.64
CA LYS A 104 25.61 4.63 41.19
C LYS A 104 24.71 3.50 40.69
N GLY A 105 24.95 2.27 41.15
CA GLY A 105 24.12 1.11 40.83
C GLY A 105 22.66 1.31 41.23
N TYR A 106 22.42 1.80 42.45
CA TYR A 106 21.09 2.09 42.97
C TYR A 106 20.34 3.16 42.16
N PHE A 107 20.99 4.28 41.83
CA PHE A 107 20.34 5.32 41.02
C PHE A 107 20.07 4.88 39.58
N LYS A 108 20.95 4.06 38.97
CA LYS A 108 20.67 3.41 37.68
C LYS A 108 19.45 2.49 37.76
N GLN A 109 19.31 1.72 38.84
CA GLN A 109 18.15 0.85 39.06
C GLN A 109 16.86 1.67 39.20
N ILE A 110 16.87 2.76 39.97
CA ILE A 110 15.71 3.67 40.07
C ILE A 110 15.36 4.25 38.71
N PHE A 111 16.36 4.76 37.98
CA PHE A 111 16.14 5.29 36.63
C PHE A 111 15.47 4.23 35.76
N LYS A 112 16.01 2.99 35.72
CA LYS A 112 15.48 1.83 34.96
C LYS A 112 14.06 1.42 35.37
N LYS A 113 13.69 1.53 36.65
CA LYS A 113 12.40 1.05 37.19
C LYS A 113 11.20 1.69 36.47
N LYS A 114 10.23 0.88 36.02
CA LYS A 114 8.98 1.40 35.44
C LYS A 114 8.08 1.97 36.54
N ILE A 115 7.44 3.11 36.29
CA ILE A 115 6.36 3.64 37.14
C ILE A 115 5.12 2.96 36.60
N TYR A 116 4.56 2.06 37.39
CA TYR A 116 3.27 1.49 37.06
C TYR A 116 2.22 2.54 37.43
N PRO A 117 1.32 2.92 36.52
CA PRO A 117 0.16 3.72 36.90
C PRO A 117 -0.67 2.85 37.86
N ASN A 118 -0.75 3.27 39.13
CA ASN A 118 -1.50 2.67 40.24
C ASN A 118 -1.13 1.22 40.62
N GLU A 119 -0.55 1.05 41.81
CA GLU A 119 -0.41 -0.25 42.48
C GLU A 119 -1.75 -0.87 42.92
N GLU A 120 -2.88 -0.17 42.80
CA GLU A 120 -4.21 -0.66 43.18
C GLU A 120 -4.85 -1.66 42.20
N LYS A 121 -4.29 -1.86 41.00
CA LYS A 121 -4.83 -2.85 40.03
C LYS A 121 -3.89 -4.03 39.77
N ARG A 122 -3.12 -4.44 40.77
CA ARG A 122 -2.30 -5.67 40.74
C ARG A 122 -3.05 -6.91 41.22
N LEU A 123 -4.28 -7.12 40.79
CA LEU A 123 -4.86 -8.46 40.84
C LEU A 123 -5.56 -8.75 39.52
N GLN A 124 -5.12 -9.86 38.92
CA GLN A 124 -5.67 -10.53 37.74
C GLN A 124 -5.25 -9.93 36.38
N ILE A 125 -4.25 -10.56 35.77
CA ILE A 125 -4.42 -11.36 34.55
C ILE A 125 -3.16 -12.24 34.43
N ARG A 126 -3.36 -13.56 34.58
CA ARG A 126 -2.36 -14.61 34.39
C ARG A 126 -2.44 -15.10 32.94
N HIS A 127 -1.27 -15.12 32.27
CA HIS A 127 -0.90 -15.94 31.09
C HIS A 127 -1.68 -15.70 29.76
N SER A 128 -1.15 -15.86 28.55
CA SER A 128 0.19 -15.88 27.93
C SER A 128 -0.02 -16.13 26.42
N SER A 129 0.71 -15.45 25.53
CA SER A 129 1.04 -15.80 24.13
C SER A 129 1.97 -14.69 23.61
N SER A 130 3.29 -14.76 23.78
CA SER A 130 4.28 -15.43 22.92
C SER A 130 4.17 -15.08 21.44
N GLU A 131 4.81 -13.98 21.06
CA GLU A 131 5.65 -13.91 19.86
C GLU A 131 6.76 -12.87 20.10
N SER A 132 7.95 -13.40 20.32
CA SER A 132 9.19 -12.69 20.61
C SER A 132 10.20 -13.00 19.51
N SER A 133 10.74 -11.96 18.88
CA SER A 133 12.19 -11.82 18.71
C SER A 133 12.49 -10.52 17.98
N GLU A 134 12.97 -9.54 18.73
CA GLU A 134 14.05 -8.68 18.26
C GLU A 134 14.77 -8.18 19.51
N SER A 135 15.92 -8.78 19.72
CA SER A 135 16.85 -8.56 20.83
C SER A 135 17.34 -7.12 20.86
N GLU A 136 16.80 -6.33 21.78
CA GLU A 136 17.52 -5.18 22.33
C GLU A 136 18.64 -5.78 23.19
N GLN A 137 19.88 -5.64 22.74
CA GLN A 137 21.06 -6.06 23.49
C GLN A 137 21.03 -5.38 24.86
N ASN A 138 20.69 -6.15 25.90
CA ASN A 138 20.91 -5.79 27.28
C ASN A 138 22.42 -5.70 27.49
N ILE A 139 22.94 -4.48 27.60
CA ILE A 139 24.21 -4.25 28.26
C ILE A 139 23.92 -4.40 29.76
N ASP A 140 23.75 -5.64 30.21
CA ASP A 140 23.77 -5.99 31.62
C ASP A 140 25.23 -6.22 32.01
N SER A 141 25.84 -5.16 32.56
CA SER A 141 27.00 -5.33 33.43
C SER A 141 26.46 -5.64 34.82
N ASP A 142 26.59 -6.88 35.26
CA ASP A 142 26.18 -7.41 36.59
C ASP A 142 26.98 -6.83 37.79
N ASP A 143 27.66 -5.71 37.60
CA ASP A 143 28.70 -5.20 38.51
C ASP A 143 28.18 -4.24 39.60
N ASP A 144 26.86 -4.05 39.73
CA ASP A 144 26.27 -2.95 40.50
C ASP A 144 25.34 -3.42 41.66
N ASN A 145 25.39 -4.68 42.09
CA ASN A 145 24.57 -5.22 43.20
C ASN A 145 25.29 -5.12 44.56
N GLN A 146 25.65 -3.91 45.00
CA GLN A 146 25.98 -3.67 46.40
C GLN A 146 24.72 -3.32 47.19
N SER A 147 24.54 -3.93 48.37
CA SER A 147 23.49 -3.54 49.32
C SER A 147 23.71 -2.09 49.74
N VAL A 148 22.76 -1.21 49.42
CA VAL A 148 22.85 0.22 49.74
C VAL A 148 22.15 0.50 51.06
N ASP A 149 22.88 1.09 52.00
CA ASP A 149 22.29 1.71 53.19
C ASP A 149 21.47 2.94 52.77
N LEU A 150 20.15 2.85 52.96
CA LEU A 150 19.19 3.87 52.55
C LEU A 150 19.31 5.17 53.37
N SER A 151 19.94 5.12 54.56
CA SER A 151 20.07 6.27 55.46
C SER A 151 21.12 7.30 55.01
N VAL A 152 21.98 6.95 54.04
CA VAL A 152 23.10 7.77 53.56
C VAL A 152 22.84 8.31 52.14
N ILE A 153 21.63 8.13 51.61
CA ILE A 153 21.30 8.52 50.24
C ILE A 153 21.08 10.03 50.17
N ASP A 154 21.78 10.67 49.24
CA ASP A 154 21.55 12.07 48.87
C ASP A 154 20.12 12.24 48.30
N GLU A 155 19.24 12.83 49.11
CA GLU A 155 17.84 13.06 48.77
C GLU A 155 17.67 14.03 47.59
N GLU A 156 18.57 15.00 47.43
CA GLU A 156 18.49 15.96 46.34
C GLU A 156 18.88 15.29 45.02
N LEU A 157 19.92 14.46 45.05
CA LEU A 157 20.31 13.61 43.92
C LEU A 157 19.20 12.63 43.54
N LEU A 158 18.55 12.00 44.53
CA LEU A 158 17.41 11.12 44.32
C LEU A 158 16.25 11.82 43.62
N LYS A 159 15.89 13.04 44.05
CA LYS A 159 14.85 13.86 43.40
C LYS A 159 15.19 14.13 41.93
N ARG A 160 16.44 14.47 41.61
CA ARG A 160 16.89 14.70 40.22
C ARG A 160 16.82 13.43 39.37
N VAL A 161 17.21 12.27 39.91
CA VAL A 161 17.10 10.97 39.24
C VAL A 161 15.62 10.59 38.99
N MET A 162 14.74 10.87 39.95
CA MET A 162 13.30 10.64 39.77
C MET A 162 12.69 11.54 38.68
N GLN A 163 13.12 12.80 38.57
CA GLN A 163 12.69 13.67 37.47
C GLN A 163 13.15 13.15 36.09
N LEU A 164 14.40 12.67 35.98
CA LEU A 164 14.88 12.03 34.75
C LEU A 164 14.10 10.77 34.40
N ARG A 165 13.73 9.97 35.40
CA ARG A 165 12.91 8.76 35.23
C ARG A 165 11.53 9.08 34.64
N LEU A 166 10.88 10.16 35.10
CA LEU A 166 9.59 10.61 34.54
C LEU A 166 9.73 11.00 33.06
N LYS A 167 10.71 11.85 32.74
CA LYS A 167 11.02 12.25 31.35
C LYS A 167 11.30 11.05 30.46
N ARG A 168 12.05 10.06 30.96
CA ARG A 168 12.35 8.84 30.21
C ARG A 168 11.07 8.07 29.84
N GLN A 169 10.11 7.98 30.74
CA GLN A 169 8.86 7.29 30.47
C GLN A 169 7.98 8.00 29.46
N GLU A 170 7.94 9.33 29.50
CA GLU A 170 7.25 10.11 28.47
C GLU A 170 7.84 9.85 27.08
N VAL A 171 9.18 9.81 26.97
CA VAL A 171 9.89 9.47 25.73
C VAL A 171 9.58 8.04 25.29
N GLU A 172 9.63 7.06 26.20
CA GLU A 172 9.28 5.66 25.91
C GLU A 172 7.82 5.51 25.44
N GLN A 173 6.91 6.26 26.05
CA GLN A 173 5.50 6.28 25.66
C GLN A 173 5.34 6.83 24.25
N LYS A 174 5.93 7.99 23.94
CA LYS A 174 5.93 8.57 22.60
C LYS A 174 6.54 7.63 21.56
N MET A 175 7.66 6.97 21.87
CA MET A 175 8.26 5.96 21.00
C MET A 175 7.31 4.79 20.70
N LYS A 176 6.58 4.30 21.71
CA LYS A 176 5.57 3.25 21.53
C LYS A 176 4.39 3.72 20.69
N GLU A 177 3.91 4.95 20.92
CA GLU A 177 2.85 5.56 20.11
C GLU A 177 3.28 5.69 18.65
N TYR A 178 4.48 6.19 18.37
CA TYR A 178 5.03 6.24 17.01
C TYR A 178 5.18 4.85 16.40
N LYS A 179 5.64 3.84 17.16
CA LYS A 179 5.70 2.45 16.68
C LYS A 179 4.32 1.93 16.25
N ARG A 180 3.27 2.20 17.03
CA ARG A 180 1.89 1.82 16.69
C ARG A 180 1.37 2.57 15.47
N LYS A 181 1.62 3.88 15.37
CA LYS A 181 1.24 4.69 14.21
C LYS A 181 1.93 4.20 12.93
N ILE A 182 3.24 3.94 12.99
CA ILE A 182 4.02 3.36 11.88
C ILE A 182 3.40 2.04 11.42
N HIS A 183 3.05 1.15 12.35
CA HIS A 183 2.41 -0.11 12.00
C HIS A 183 1.05 0.10 11.31
N SER A 184 0.20 0.97 11.85
CA SER A 184 -1.09 1.32 11.24
C SER A 184 -0.96 1.88 9.82
N VAL A 185 -0.03 2.82 9.59
CA VAL A 185 0.24 3.40 8.26
C VAL A 185 0.77 2.31 7.32
N SER A 186 1.64 1.41 7.79
CA SER A 186 2.16 0.30 6.97
C SER A 186 1.04 -0.65 6.52
N VAL A 187 0.09 -0.96 7.40
CA VAL A 187 -1.08 -1.78 7.03
C VAL A 187 -1.92 -1.07 5.97
N LYS A 188 -2.16 0.24 6.11
CA LYS A 188 -2.88 1.03 5.10
C LYS A 188 -2.15 1.05 3.75
N GLN A 189 -0.83 1.28 3.74
CA GLN A 189 -0.02 1.24 2.51
C GLN A 189 -0.13 -0.12 1.81
N ASN A 190 -0.07 -1.22 2.55
CA ASN A 190 -0.20 -2.56 1.98
C ASN A 190 -1.61 -2.83 1.43
N ALA A 191 -2.64 -2.19 1.97
CA ALA A 191 -3.98 -2.25 1.42
C ALA A 191 -4.09 -1.45 0.11
N VAL A 192 -3.57 -0.22 0.08
CA VAL A 192 -3.52 0.64 -1.12
C VAL A 192 -2.72 -0.04 -2.24
N LYS A 193 -1.54 -0.58 -1.95
CA LYS A 193 -0.73 -1.33 -2.93
C LYS A 193 -1.50 -2.50 -3.55
N ARG A 194 -2.28 -3.22 -2.75
CA ARG A 194 -3.13 -4.32 -3.24
C ARG A 194 -4.25 -3.81 -4.15
N LYS A 195 -4.83 -2.65 -3.86
CA LYS A 195 -5.84 -2.03 -4.76
C LYS A 195 -5.21 -1.58 -6.07
N ILE A 196 -4.07 -0.89 -6.01
CA ILE A 196 -3.30 -0.47 -7.19
C ILE A 196 -3.02 -1.68 -8.08
N GLN A 197 -2.54 -2.79 -7.51
CA GLN A 197 -2.29 -4.00 -8.28
C GLN A 197 -3.56 -4.51 -8.99
N LYS A 198 -4.69 -4.57 -8.30
CA LYS A 198 -5.97 -4.97 -8.91
C LYS A 198 -6.40 -4.06 -10.06
N ILE A 199 -6.17 -2.75 -9.92
CA ILE A 199 -6.47 -1.79 -10.99
C ILE A 199 -5.56 -2.04 -12.19
N ILE A 200 -4.26 -2.25 -11.96
CA ILE A 200 -3.30 -2.58 -13.03
C ILE A 200 -3.67 -3.88 -13.73
N ASP A 201 -4.05 -4.92 -12.97
CA ASP A 201 -4.49 -6.20 -13.53
C ASP A 201 -5.74 -6.03 -14.40
N ALA A 202 -6.72 -5.25 -13.95
CA ALA A 202 -7.92 -4.92 -14.72
C ALA A 202 -7.62 -4.07 -15.97
N MET A 203 -6.66 -3.13 -15.88
CA MET A 203 -6.19 -2.36 -17.03
C MET A 203 -5.54 -3.27 -18.07
N ASN A 204 -4.68 -4.19 -17.64
CA ASN A 204 -4.04 -5.16 -18.53
C ASN A 204 -5.08 -6.02 -19.26
N GLU A 205 -6.09 -6.52 -18.55
CA GLU A 205 -7.19 -7.27 -19.15
C GLU A 205 -7.95 -6.41 -20.19
N ALA A 206 -8.28 -5.16 -19.85
CA ALA A 206 -8.94 -4.25 -20.78
C ALA A 206 -8.08 -3.93 -22.01
N TYR A 207 -6.76 -3.77 -21.84
CA TYR A 207 -5.82 -3.59 -22.95
C TYR A 207 -5.74 -4.82 -23.84
N GLU A 208 -5.74 -6.04 -23.28
CA GLU A 208 -5.76 -7.28 -24.06
C GLU A 208 -7.04 -7.37 -24.91
N LYS A 209 -8.20 -7.07 -24.32
CA LYS A 209 -9.48 -7.05 -25.06
C LYS A 209 -9.47 -6.01 -26.17
N LEU A 210 -8.99 -4.80 -25.88
CA LEU A 210 -8.84 -3.73 -26.88
C LEU A 210 -7.88 -4.16 -28.00
N ASN A 211 -6.77 -4.82 -27.67
CA ASN A 211 -5.81 -5.29 -28.66
C ASN A 211 -6.41 -6.37 -29.57
N VAL A 212 -7.20 -7.31 -29.04
CA VAL A 212 -7.93 -8.30 -29.86
C VAL A 212 -8.87 -7.63 -30.85
N ILE A 213 -9.60 -6.59 -30.43
CA ILE A 213 -10.49 -5.79 -31.28
C ILE A 213 -9.68 -5.09 -32.38
N LEU A 214 -8.57 -4.44 -32.03
CA LEU A 214 -7.71 -3.72 -32.99
C LEU A 214 -7.05 -4.65 -34.00
N VAL A 215 -6.58 -5.83 -33.58
CA VAL A 215 -6.04 -6.87 -34.46
C VAL A 215 -7.11 -7.37 -35.42
N SER A 216 -8.31 -7.63 -34.92
CA SER A 216 -9.45 -8.05 -35.75
C SER A 216 -9.78 -6.99 -36.81
N ARG A 217 -9.81 -5.72 -36.42
CA ARG A 217 -10.04 -4.59 -37.35
C ARG A 217 -8.97 -4.51 -38.44
N LYS A 218 -7.70 -4.68 -38.06
CA LYS A 218 -6.57 -4.66 -39.00
C LYS A 218 -6.63 -5.84 -39.98
N PHE A 219 -6.98 -7.04 -39.51
CA PHE A 219 -7.19 -8.21 -40.35
C PHE A 219 -8.29 -7.95 -41.39
N TRP A 220 -9.46 -7.48 -40.97
CA TRP A 220 -10.56 -7.17 -41.88
C TRP A 220 -10.19 -6.08 -42.90
N TRP A 221 -9.48 -5.03 -42.48
CA TRP A 221 -9.05 -3.98 -43.39
C TRP A 221 -8.12 -4.49 -44.51
N TYR A 222 -7.25 -5.46 -44.21
CA TYR A 222 -6.28 -6.04 -45.16
C TYR A 222 -6.89 -7.06 -46.14
N TYR A 223 -7.98 -7.73 -45.76
CA TYR A 223 -8.64 -8.72 -46.62
C TYR A 223 -9.80 -8.13 -47.45
N VAL A 224 -10.31 -6.97 -47.05
CA VAL A 224 -11.45 -6.29 -47.71
C VAL A 224 -10.99 -5.20 -48.69
N ASN A 225 -9.78 -4.63 -48.53
CA ASN A 225 -9.16 -3.69 -49.47
C ASN A 225 -8.00 -4.33 -50.22
#